data_AF-A0A2E3SPT2-F1
#
_entry.id   AF-A0A2E3SPT2-F1
#
_cell.length_a   1.000
_cell.length_b   1.000
_cell.length_c   1.000
_cell.angle_alpha   90.00
_cell.angle_beta   90.00
_cell.angle_gamma   90.00
#
_symmetry.space_group_name_H-M   'P 1'
#
loop_
_entity.id
_entity.type
_entity.pdbx_description
1 polymer ?
#
loop_
_entity_poly.entity_id
_entity_poly.type
_entity_poly.pdbx_seq_one_letter_code
_entity_poly.pdbx_strand_id
1 'polypeptide(L)'
;MKKLITLILAVCVLAPLGTFAQSKTIADFFKKYEDDKNVKSVSINFSGFSINLGSDAEAEGIENMIDQIEHIKVLSIEEGHEDFDKTALWDELHKIIKKKKYVQLVDVRSGDEKVAVYVIQQDENVIKEGLVVAIEDDEAAVISVTGSMVPADFMNMHKSFGHWGHKPHHKHLKHDHDHDHDEDDDK
;
A
#
# COMPACT_ATOMS: atom_id res chain seq x y z
N MET A 1 34.76 8.83 47.14
CA MET A 1 34.08 7.80 46.32
C MET A 1 32.54 7.81 46.42
N LYS A 2 31.93 8.37 47.49
CA LYS A 2 30.45 8.44 47.60
C LYS A 2 29.79 9.47 46.66
N LYS A 3 30.51 10.54 46.29
CA LYS A 3 30.00 11.64 45.42
C LYS A 3 30.00 11.31 43.93
N LEU A 4 30.80 10.35 43.47
CA LEU A 4 30.81 9.88 42.08
C LEU A 4 29.65 8.93 41.78
N ILE A 5 29.26 8.11 42.77
CA ILE A 5 28.11 7.20 42.66
C ILE A 5 26.79 7.99 42.56
N THR A 6 26.66 9.09 43.31
CA THR A 6 25.47 9.95 43.25
C THR A 6 25.31 10.69 41.92
N LEU A 7 26.42 11.03 41.25
CA LEU A 7 26.40 11.71 39.95
C LEU A 7 26.00 10.78 38.81
N ILE A 8 26.44 9.51 38.85
CA ILE A 8 26.06 8.48 37.87
C ILE A 8 24.57 8.11 38.00
N LEU A 9 24.05 8.05 39.23
CA LEU A 9 22.62 7.82 39.47
C LEU A 9 21.72 8.98 38.98
N ALA A 10 22.21 10.22 39.00
CA ALA A 10 21.45 11.38 38.52
C ALA A 10 21.34 11.43 36.99
N VAL A 11 22.33 10.91 36.25
CA VAL A 11 22.34 10.88 34.78
C VAL A 11 21.39 9.80 34.23
N CYS A 12 21.20 8.70 34.94
CA CYS A 12 20.28 7.63 34.53
C CYS A 12 18.78 8.00 34.66
N VAL A 13 18.43 9.01 35.49
CA VAL A 13 17.04 9.45 35.70
C VAL A 13 16.59 10.48 34.65
N LEU A 14 17.53 11.04 33.87
CA LEU A 14 17.25 12.02 32.80
C LEU A 14 17.40 11.45 31.39
N ALA A 15 17.66 10.15 31.23
CA ALA A 15 17.54 9.51 29.93
C ALA A 15 16.04 9.43 29.58
N PRO A 16 15.53 10.18 28.58
CA PRO A 16 14.13 10.16 28.26
C PRO A 16 13.69 8.72 27.93
N LEU A 17 12.69 8.28 28.68
CA LEU A 17 11.87 7.11 28.36
C LEU A 17 11.34 7.28 26.93
N GLY A 18 11.52 6.25 26.11
CA GLY A 18 10.89 6.17 24.80
C GLY A 18 11.88 6.32 23.64
N THR A 19 12.68 5.28 23.46
CA THR A 19 13.31 4.97 22.17
C THR A 19 12.27 5.05 21.06
N PHE A 20 12.36 6.00 20.14
CA PHE A 20 11.72 5.85 18.84
C PHE A 20 12.27 4.55 18.26
N ALA A 21 11.44 3.52 18.19
CA ALA A 21 11.79 2.29 17.51
C ALA A 21 12.13 2.69 16.07
N GLN A 22 13.42 2.81 15.75
CA GLN A 22 13.85 3.02 14.39
C GLN A 22 13.39 1.79 13.62
N SER A 23 12.35 1.94 12.81
CA SER A 23 11.87 0.87 11.94
C SER A 23 13.05 0.39 11.11
N LYS A 24 13.48 -0.85 11.36
CA LYS A 24 14.67 -1.43 10.72
C LYS A 24 14.31 -2.06 9.37
N THR A 25 13.03 -2.35 9.20
CA THR A 25 12.42 -3.03 8.06
C THR A 25 11.11 -2.33 7.70
N ILE A 26 10.61 -2.60 6.50
CA ILE A 26 9.29 -2.12 6.11
C ILE A 26 8.18 -2.72 7.00
N ALA A 27 8.33 -3.98 7.43
CA ALA A 27 7.39 -4.61 8.35
C ALA A 27 7.28 -3.87 9.69
N ASP A 28 8.40 -3.40 10.25
CA ASP A 28 8.42 -2.59 11.47
C ASP A 28 7.72 -1.24 11.28
N PHE A 29 7.90 -0.63 10.10
CA PHE A 29 7.23 0.61 9.74
C PHE A 29 5.72 0.41 9.75
N PHE A 30 5.19 -0.60 9.06
CA PHE A 30 3.75 -0.89 9.11
C PHE A 30 3.26 -1.13 10.54
N LYS A 31 3.99 -1.92 11.33
CA LYS A 31 3.62 -2.22 12.72
C LYS A 31 3.54 -0.97 13.61
N LYS A 32 4.36 0.04 13.33
CA LYS A 32 4.37 1.30 14.09
C LYS A 32 3.08 2.10 13.90
N TYR A 33 2.48 2.04 12.71
CA TYR A 33 1.35 2.88 12.32
C TYR A 33 0.02 2.11 12.23
N GLU A 34 0.03 0.77 12.14
CA GLU A 34 -1.19 -0.04 11.90
C GLU A 34 -2.23 0.04 13.02
N ASP A 35 -1.83 0.43 14.24
CA ASP A 35 -2.72 0.58 15.40
C ASP A 35 -3.23 2.02 15.61
N ASP A 36 -2.81 2.97 14.76
CA ASP A 36 -3.28 4.36 14.86
C ASP A 36 -4.71 4.46 14.33
N LYS A 37 -5.59 5.07 15.13
CA LYS A 37 -7.04 5.22 14.83
C LYS A 37 -7.31 6.00 13.54
N ASN A 38 -6.37 6.80 13.08
CA ASN A 38 -6.49 7.63 11.89
C ASN A 38 -5.76 7.02 10.68
N VAL A 39 -5.25 5.80 10.83
CA VAL A 39 -4.56 5.06 9.78
C VAL A 39 -5.43 3.90 9.34
N LYS A 40 -5.63 3.77 8.03
CA LYS A 40 -6.23 2.57 7.44
C LYS A 40 -5.12 1.61 7.08
N SER A 41 -5.13 0.44 7.72
CA SER A 41 -4.17 -0.63 7.46
C SER A 41 -4.89 -1.86 6.92
N VAL A 42 -4.40 -2.40 5.81
CA VAL A 42 -4.88 -3.65 5.21
C VAL A 42 -3.68 -4.57 5.03
N SER A 43 -3.79 -5.82 5.48
CA SER A 43 -2.75 -6.83 5.32
C SER A 43 -3.38 -8.11 4.77
N ILE A 44 -2.97 -8.51 3.57
CA ILE A 44 -3.50 -9.67 2.86
C ILE A 44 -2.37 -10.67 2.64
N ASN A 45 -2.52 -11.88 3.18
CA ASN A 45 -1.59 -12.98 2.97
C ASN A 45 -2.21 -13.99 2.00
N PHE A 46 -1.54 -14.20 0.87
CA PHE A 46 -1.94 -15.11 -0.19
C PHE A 46 -1.20 -16.45 -0.12
N SER A 47 -0.22 -16.58 0.78
CA SER A 47 0.59 -17.80 0.90
C SER A 47 -0.30 -19.01 1.19
N GLY A 48 -0.33 -19.95 0.24
CA GLY A 48 -1.12 -21.18 0.35
C GLY A 48 -2.57 -21.06 -0.11
N PHE A 49 -2.98 -19.92 -0.67
CA PHE A 49 -4.27 -19.74 -1.35
C PHE A 49 -4.05 -19.61 -2.86
N SER A 50 -4.78 -20.40 -3.64
CA SER A 50 -4.92 -20.19 -5.09
C SER A 50 -6.23 -19.45 -5.32
N ILE A 51 -6.17 -18.26 -5.93
CA ILE A 51 -7.37 -17.46 -6.21
C ILE A 51 -7.76 -17.70 -7.67
N ASN A 52 -8.83 -18.46 -7.90
CA ASN A 52 -9.40 -18.63 -9.23
C ASN A 52 -10.40 -17.48 -9.49
N LEU A 53 -10.10 -16.62 -10.45
CA LEU A 53 -10.93 -15.45 -10.79
C LEU A 53 -11.89 -15.71 -11.96
N GLY A 54 -11.94 -16.94 -12.49
CA GLY A 54 -12.74 -17.30 -13.65
C GLY A 54 -12.00 -17.10 -14.98
N SER A 55 -12.62 -17.52 -16.08
CA SER A 55 -11.97 -17.66 -17.40
C SER A 55 -12.01 -16.40 -18.29
N ASP A 56 -12.27 -15.23 -17.72
CA ASP A 56 -12.18 -13.99 -18.50
C ASP A 56 -10.71 -13.61 -18.69
N ALA A 57 -10.33 -13.16 -19.89
CA ALA A 57 -8.93 -12.86 -20.21
C ALA A 57 -8.31 -11.77 -19.29
N GLU A 58 -9.14 -10.87 -18.75
CA GLU A 58 -8.72 -9.89 -17.73
C GLU A 58 -8.49 -10.54 -16.36
N ALA A 59 -9.30 -11.56 -16.03
CA ALA A 59 -9.15 -12.34 -14.80
C ALA A 59 -7.87 -13.18 -14.82
N GLU A 60 -7.50 -13.76 -15.96
CA GLU A 60 -6.25 -14.53 -16.12
C GLU A 60 -5.00 -13.67 -15.86
N GLY A 61 -4.98 -12.43 -16.33
CA GLY A 61 -3.85 -11.52 -16.09
C GLY A 61 -3.70 -11.13 -14.61
N ILE A 62 -4.81 -10.95 -13.91
CA ILE A 62 -4.83 -10.64 -12.48
C ILE A 62 -4.48 -11.89 -11.65
N GLU A 63 -5.00 -13.06 -12.02
CA GLU A 63 -4.71 -14.35 -11.37
C GLU A 63 -3.22 -14.69 -11.42
N ASN A 64 -2.60 -14.57 -12.60
CA ASN A 64 -1.16 -14.77 -12.78
C ASN A 64 -0.31 -13.83 -11.90
N MET A 65 -0.77 -12.60 -11.67
CA MET A 65 -0.07 -11.63 -10.85
C MET A 65 -0.26 -11.93 -9.34
N ILE A 66 -1.47 -12.30 -8.93
CA ILE A 66 -1.78 -12.67 -7.55
C ILE A 66 -0.97 -13.90 -7.12
N ASP A 67 -0.84 -14.90 -7.98
CA ASP A 67 -0.09 -16.13 -7.69
C ASP A 67 1.41 -15.89 -7.44
N GLN A 68 1.94 -14.75 -7.89
CA GLN A 68 3.33 -14.33 -7.66
C GLN A 68 3.51 -13.55 -6.34
N ILE A 69 2.41 -13.14 -5.72
CA ILE A 69 2.40 -12.31 -4.50
C ILE A 69 2.13 -13.21 -3.30
N GLU A 70 2.98 -13.12 -2.28
CA GLU A 70 2.79 -13.82 -1.01
C GLU A 70 2.08 -12.93 0.01
N HIS A 71 2.40 -11.64 0.04
CA HIS A 71 1.87 -10.70 1.03
C HIS A 71 1.74 -9.29 0.45
N ILE A 72 0.61 -8.64 0.75
CA ILE A 72 0.39 -7.22 0.51
C ILE A 72 0.09 -6.56 1.84
N LYS A 73 0.78 -5.46 2.14
CA LYS A 73 0.37 -4.51 3.17
C LYS A 73 0.11 -3.14 2.54
N VAL A 74 -1.02 -2.55 2.91
CA VAL A 74 -1.40 -1.18 2.52
C VAL A 74 -1.61 -0.39 3.79
N LEU A 75 -1.04 0.81 3.82
CA LEU A 75 -1.21 1.79 4.87
C LEU A 75 -1.62 3.09 4.19
N SER A 76 -2.74 3.65 4.62
CA SER A 76 -3.23 4.94 4.16
C SER A 76 -3.45 5.86 5.36
N ILE A 77 -2.90 7.06 5.26
CA ILE A 77 -3.13 8.19 6.16
C ILE A 77 -4.01 9.16 5.37
N GLU A 78 -5.19 9.46 5.88
CA GLU A 78 -6.15 10.37 5.24
C GLU A 78 -6.04 11.78 5.83
N GLU A 79 -6.58 12.77 5.09
CA GLU A 79 -6.65 14.17 5.52
C GLU A 79 -7.20 14.31 6.97
N GLY A 80 -6.68 15.28 7.71
CA GLY A 80 -7.16 15.61 9.07
C GLY A 80 -6.44 14.89 10.21
N HIS A 81 -5.35 14.18 9.91
CA HIS A 81 -4.44 13.67 10.94
C HIS A 81 -3.55 14.79 11.51
N GLU A 82 -3.95 15.41 12.63
CA GLU A 82 -3.24 16.56 13.21
C GLU A 82 -1.76 16.29 13.54
N ASP A 83 -1.40 15.03 13.82
CA ASP A 83 -0.03 14.60 14.12
C ASP A 83 0.73 14.07 12.88
N PHE A 84 0.19 14.25 11.67
CA PHE A 84 0.86 13.83 10.44
C PHE A 84 2.01 14.77 10.10
N ASP A 85 3.22 14.21 10.13
CA ASP A 85 4.41 14.87 9.62
C ASP A 85 4.93 14.08 8.41
N LYS A 86 4.60 14.56 7.22
CA LYS A 86 5.06 13.97 5.95
C LYS A 86 6.58 13.88 5.84
N THR A 87 7.30 14.85 6.43
CA THR A 87 8.76 14.88 6.39
C THR A 87 9.33 13.78 7.26
N ALA A 88 8.79 13.61 8.48
CA ALA A 88 9.18 12.53 9.38
C ALA A 88 8.86 11.15 8.80
N LEU A 89 7.67 10.98 8.19
CA LEU A 89 7.27 9.74 7.51
C LEU A 89 8.25 9.40 6.38
N TRP A 90 8.50 10.37 5.49
CA TRP A 90 9.43 10.19 4.38
C TRP A 90 10.84 9.88 4.85
N ASP A 91 11.35 10.56 5.88
CA ASP A 91 12.68 10.31 6.43
C ASP A 91 12.82 8.91 7.02
N GLU A 92 11.78 8.39 7.65
CA GLU A 92 11.76 7.02 8.17
C GLU A 92 11.79 5.99 7.03
N LEU A 93 10.92 6.16 6.03
CA LEU A 93 10.91 5.31 4.83
C LEU A 93 12.26 5.36 4.10
N HIS A 94 12.83 6.55 3.91
CA HIS A 94 14.10 6.74 3.22
C HIS A 94 15.27 6.04 3.92
N LYS A 95 15.26 6.00 5.27
CA LYS A 95 16.24 5.24 6.05
C LYS A 95 16.10 3.73 5.79
N ILE A 96 14.88 3.22 5.74
CA ILE A 96 14.60 1.79 5.43
C ILE A 96 15.05 1.48 4.00
N ILE A 97 14.63 2.28 3.03
CA ILE A 97 14.95 2.16 1.59
C ILE A 97 16.47 2.08 1.39
N LYS A 98 17.22 3.03 1.95
CA LYS A 98 18.69 3.06 1.87
C LYS A 98 19.33 1.86 2.54
N LYS A 99 18.89 1.51 3.75
CA LYS A 99 19.47 0.41 4.53
C LYS A 99 19.29 -0.94 3.86
N LYS A 100 18.10 -1.18 3.29
CA LYS A 100 17.74 -2.41 2.57
C LYS A 100 18.21 -2.42 1.12
N LYS A 101 18.75 -1.29 0.63
CA LYS A 101 19.26 -1.11 -0.74
C LYS A 101 18.20 -1.35 -1.81
N TYR A 102 17.01 -0.79 -1.61
CA TYR A 102 16.01 -0.78 -2.66
C TYR A 102 16.53 0.00 -3.88
N VAL A 103 16.15 -0.46 -5.06
CA VAL A 103 16.36 0.21 -6.34
C VAL A 103 15.13 1.03 -6.66
N GLN A 104 15.29 2.32 -6.95
CA GLN A 104 14.20 3.19 -7.39
C GLN A 104 13.92 2.96 -8.87
N LEU A 105 12.67 2.65 -9.20
CA LEU A 105 12.22 2.47 -10.59
C LEU A 105 11.40 3.66 -11.10
N VAL A 106 10.61 4.27 -10.21
CA VAL A 106 9.75 5.42 -10.53
C VAL A 106 9.95 6.50 -9.47
N ASP A 107 10.00 7.76 -9.88
CA ASP A 107 9.99 8.95 -9.03
C ASP A 107 9.31 10.08 -9.80
N VAL A 108 8.07 10.32 -9.45
CA VAL A 108 7.21 11.37 -9.99
C VAL A 108 7.03 12.41 -8.90
N ARG A 109 7.18 13.68 -9.27
CA ARG A 109 6.98 14.82 -8.38
C ARG A 109 6.15 15.85 -9.10
N SER A 110 5.06 16.26 -8.50
CA SER A 110 4.13 17.25 -9.05
C SER A 110 3.63 18.15 -7.92
N GLY A 111 4.13 19.38 -7.86
CA GLY A 111 3.82 20.27 -6.74
C GLY A 111 4.32 19.68 -5.41
N ASP A 112 3.38 19.44 -4.50
CA ASP A 112 3.53 18.81 -3.19
C ASP A 112 3.36 17.27 -3.21
N GLU A 113 2.85 16.72 -4.31
CA GLU A 113 2.71 15.28 -4.52
C GLU A 113 4.04 14.62 -4.88
N LYS A 114 4.33 13.49 -4.24
CA LYS A 114 5.44 12.60 -4.57
C LYS A 114 4.96 11.16 -4.66
N VAL A 115 5.20 10.54 -5.81
CA VAL A 115 4.98 9.10 -6.01
C VAL A 115 6.30 8.43 -6.38
N ALA A 116 6.68 7.39 -5.65
CA ALA A 116 7.89 6.64 -5.92
C ALA A 116 7.66 5.13 -5.80
N VAL A 117 8.30 4.37 -6.69
CA VAL A 117 8.28 2.90 -6.71
C VAL A 117 9.69 2.38 -6.54
N TYR A 118 9.85 1.47 -5.58
CA TYR A 118 11.10 0.88 -5.16
C TYR A 118 11.00 -0.64 -5.19
N VAL A 119 12.12 -1.32 -5.50
CA VAL A 119 12.16 -2.78 -5.52
C VAL A 119 13.43 -3.34 -4.89
N ILE A 120 13.33 -4.55 -4.32
CA ILE A 120 14.48 -5.42 -4.06
C ILE A 120 14.39 -6.58 -5.04
N GLN A 121 15.42 -6.71 -5.87
CA GLN A 121 15.57 -7.82 -6.81
C GLN A 121 16.40 -8.92 -6.16
N GLN A 122 16.00 -10.17 -6.35
CA GLN A 122 16.88 -11.31 -6.10
C GLN A 122 17.89 -11.46 -7.26
N ASP A 123 17.38 -11.33 -8.48
CA ASP A 123 18.10 -11.38 -9.74
C ASP A 123 17.33 -10.60 -10.82
N GLU A 124 17.81 -10.64 -12.07
CA GLU A 124 17.23 -9.91 -13.21
C GLU A 124 15.81 -10.34 -13.60
N ASN A 125 15.34 -11.51 -13.11
CA ASN A 125 14.03 -12.06 -13.45
C ASN A 125 13.07 -12.09 -12.25
N VAL A 126 13.53 -11.75 -11.04
CA VAL A 126 12.72 -11.89 -9.82
C VAL A 126 12.84 -10.67 -8.90
N ILE A 127 11.72 -9.98 -8.71
CA ILE A 127 11.49 -9.00 -7.65
C ILE A 127 10.97 -9.73 -6.41
N LYS A 128 11.64 -9.52 -5.27
CA LYS A 128 11.26 -10.09 -3.97
C LYS A 128 10.38 -9.17 -3.15
N GLU A 129 10.66 -7.87 -3.22
CA GLU A 129 9.92 -6.86 -2.49
C GLU A 129 9.67 -5.68 -3.41
N GLY A 130 8.42 -5.22 -3.46
CA GLY A 130 7.99 -3.98 -4.08
C GLY A 130 7.48 -3.02 -3.01
N LEU A 131 7.81 -1.75 -3.15
CA LEU A 131 7.38 -0.69 -2.26
C LEU A 131 6.91 0.50 -3.10
N VAL A 132 5.64 0.88 -2.95
CA VAL A 132 5.07 2.09 -3.53
C VAL A 132 4.84 3.09 -2.41
N VAL A 133 5.28 4.33 -2.61
CA VAL A 133 5.10 5.44 -1.68
C VAL A 133 4.47 6.59 -2.42
N ALA A 134 3.28 7.00 -2.00
CA ALA A 134 2.61 8.23 -2.42
C ALA A 134 2.46 9.13 -1.20
N ILE A 135 2.90 10.39 -1.29
CA ILE A 135 2.84 11.36 -0.20
C ILE A 135 2.40 12.70 -0.78
N GLU A 136 1.43 13.33 -0.11
CA GLU A 136 0.95 14.69 -0.34
C GLU A 136 1.12 15.53 0.95
N ASP A 137 0.53 16.72 1.02
CA ASP A 137 0.67 17.62 2.18
C ASP A 137 0.13 17.02 3.48
N ASP A 138 -1.05 16.40 3.44
CA ASP A 138 -1.78 15.83 4.58
C ASP A 138 -2.23 14.38 4.39
N GLU A 139 -1.91 13.77 3.25
CA GLU A 139 -2.18 12.37 2.96
C GLU A 139 -0.92 11.57 2.63
N ALA A 140 -0.96 10.27 2.90
CA ALA A 140 0.07 9.35 2.43
C ALA A 140 -0.47 7.94 2.26
N ALA A 141 -0.03 7.27 1.19
CA ALA A 141 -0.23 5.85 0.97
C ALA A 141 1.12 5.13 0.84
N VAL A 142 1.29 4.05 1.60
CA VAL A 142 2.44 3.16 1.52
C VAL A 142 1.94 1.75 1.24
N ILE A 143 2.40 1.17 0.14
CA ILE A 143 2.04 -0.18 -0.27
C ILE A 143 3.32 -1.01 -0.32
N SER A 144 3.35 -2.10 0.43
CA SER A 144 4.40 -3.11 0.40
C SER A 144 3.85 -4.39 -0.19
N VAL A 145 4.57 -4.96 -1.16
CA VAL A 145 4.25 -6.24 -1.78
C VAL A 145 5.48 -7.14 -1.67
N THR A 146 5.31 -8.36 -1.19
CA THR A 146 6.40 -9.36 -1.17
C THR A 146 5.97 -10.63 -1.87
N GLY A 147 6.92 -11.30 -2.52
CA GLY A 147 6.66 -12.55 -3.22
C GLY A 147 7.81 -12.93 -4.13
N SER A 148 7.50 -13.61 -5.23
CA SER A 148 8.43 -13.96 -6.29
C SER A 148 7.88 -13.45 -7.62
N MET A 149 8.00 -12.14 -7.83
CA MET A 149 7.32 -11.44 -8.92
C MET A 149 8.23 -11.26 -10.12
N VAL A 150 7.69 -11.51 -11.31
CA VAL A 150 8.31 -11.17 -12.58
C VAL A 150 8.31 -9.63 -12.74
N PRO A 151 9.45 -9.00 -13.09
CA PRO A 151 9.54 -7.55 -13.19
C PRO A 151 8.49 -6.89 -14.10
N ALA A 152 8.20 -7.51 -15.24
CA ALA A 152 7.21 -7.00 -16.19
C ALA A 152 5.79 -6.98 -15.59
N ASP A 153 5.41 -8.03 -14.88
CA ASP A 153 4.09 -8.15 -14.26
C ASP A 153 3.94 -7.16 -13.12
N PHE A 154 4.96 -7.04 -12.27
CA PHE A 154 4.98 -6.06 -11.18
C PHE A 154 4.86 -4.61 -11.70
N MET A 155 5.52 -4.25 -12.80
CA MET A 155 5.37 -2.92 -13.42
C MET A 155 3.98 -2.71 -14.03
N ASN A 156 3.37 -3.78 -14.57
CA ASN A 156 2.03 -3.72 -15.16
C ASN A 156 0.90 -3.70 -14.12
N MET A 157 1.20 -3.94 -12.84
CA MET A 157 0.23 -3.99 -11.74
C MET A 157 -0.68 -2.75 -11.65
N HIS A 158 -0.19 -1.56 -12.01
CA HIS A 158 -1.01 -0.34 -12.05
C HIS A 158 -2.19 -0.41 -13.02
N LYS A 159 -2.07 -1.18 -14.12
CA LYS A 159 -3.15 -1.35 -15.12
C LYS A 159 -4.34 -2.10 -14.54
N SER A 160 -4.07 -3.06 -13.66
CA SER A 160 -5.07 -3.85 -12.95
C SER A 160 -5.77 -3.03 -11.86
N PHE A 161 -5.04 -2.15 -11.16
CA PHE A 161 -5.63 -1.28 -10.13
C PHE A 161 -6.37 -0.06 -10.71
N GLY A 162 -5.95 0.46 -11.87
CA GLY A 162 -6.58 1.62 -12.51
C GLY A 162 -8.02 1.39 -12.97
N HIS A 163 -8.44 0.14 -13.20
CA HIS A 163 -9.81 -0.19 -13.61
C HIS A 163 -10.79 -0.32 -12.44
N TRP A 164 -10.32 -0.60 -11.22
CA TRP A 164 -11.18 -0.73 -10.03
C TRP A 164 -11.89 0.60 -9.66
N GLY A 165 -11.41 1.73 -10.18
CA GLY A 165 -12.02 3.06 -10.00
C GLY A 165 -13.02 3.47 -11.10
N HIS A 166 -13.11 2.75 -12.21
CA HIS A 166 -14.13 3.03 -13.24
C HIS A 166 -15.40 2.27 -12.92
N LYS A 167 -16.34 2.93 -12.25
CA LYS A 167 -17.73 2.44 -12.22
C LYS A 167 -18.19 2.29 -13.67
N PRO A 168 -18.70 1.13 -14.10
CA PRO A 168 -19.36 1.04 -15.39
C PRO A 168 -20.52 2.03 -15.37
N HIS A 169 -20.46 3.04 -16.23
CA HIS A 169 -21.61 3.88 -16.50
C HIS A 169 -22.66 2.99 -17.16
N HIS A 170 -23.54 2.40 -16.35
CA HIS A 170 -24.78 1.82 -16.82
C HIS A 170 -25.55 2.94 -17.52
N LYS A 171 -25.50 2.95 -18.85
CA LYS A 171 -26.45 3.72 -19.65
C LYS A 171 -27.83 3.20 -19.26
N HIS A 172 -28.63 4.10 -18.68
CA HIS A 172 -30.06 3.92 -18.52
C HIS A 172 -30.64 3.44 -19.85
N LEU A 173 -31.01 2.16 -19.91
CA LEU A 173 -32.03 1.70 -20.84
C LEU A 173 -33.30 2.41 -20.39
N LYS A 174 -33.70 3.43 -21.16
CA LYS A 174 -35.00 4.05 -21.02
C LYS A 174 -36.03 2.95 -21.23
N HIS A 175 -36.92 2.83 -20.23
CA HIS A 175 -38.23 2.23 -20.39
C HIS A 175 -38.95 2.97 -21.52
N ASP A 176 -39.03 2.35 -22.68
CA ASP A 176 -40.08 2.68 -23.63
C ASP A 176 -41.31 1.85 -23.24
N HIS A 177 -42.26 2.60 -22.69
CA HIS A 177 -43.61 2.21 -22.37
C HIS A 177 -44.38 2.11 -23.69
N ASP A 178 -44.42 0.93 -24.29
CA ASP A 178 -45.43 0.64 -25.31
C ASP A 178 -46.55 -0.15 -24.63
N HIS A 179 -47.55 0.62 -24.21
CA HIS A 179 -48.92 0.18 -24.12
C HIS A 179 -49.33 -0.33 -25.51
N ASP A 180 -49.73 -1.59 -25.61
CA ASP A 180 -50.81 -1.95 -26.52
C ASP A 180 -51.72 -2.98 -25.86
N HIS A 181 -53.00 -2.65 -25.97
CA HIS A 181 -54.16 -3.30 -25.38
C HIS A 181 -54.34 -4.73 -25.91
N ASP A 182 -54.33 -5.69 -25.00
CA ASP A 182 -55.06 -6.95 -25.16
C ASP A 182 -56.53 -6.67 -24.79
N GLU A 183 -57.38 -6.43 -25.79
CA GLU A 183 -58.82 -6.68 -25.68
C GLU A 183 -59.09 -8.12 -26.11
N ASP A 184 -59.21 -9.00 -25.12
CA ASP A 184 -59.99 -10.24 -25.26
C ASP A 184 -61.48 -9.85 -25.26
N ASP A 185 -62.23 -10.28 -26.28
CA ASP A 185 -63.36 -11.21 -26.06
C ASP A 185 -64.13 -11.52 -27.36
N ASP A 186 -64.15 -12.82 -27.66
CA ASP A 186 -65.09 -13.50 -28.54
C ASP A 186 -66.46 -13.66 -27.84
N LYS A 187 -67.54 -13.37 -28.58
CA LYS A 187 -68.99 -13.75 -28.41
C LYS A 187 -69.97 -12.79 -27.74
#